data_AF-Q8ESV9-F1
#
_entry.id   AF-Q8ESV9-F1
#
_cell.length_a   1.000
_cell.length_b   1.000
_cell.length_c   1.000
_cell.angle_alpha   90.00
_cell.angle_beta   90.00
_cell.angle_gamma   90.00
#
_symmetry.space_group_name_H-M   'P 1'
#
loop_
_entity.id
_entity.type
_entity.pdbx_description
1 polymer ?
#
loop_
_entity_poly.entity_id
_entity_poly.type
_entity_poly.pdbx_seq_one_letter_code
_entity_poly.pdbx_strand_id
1 'polypeptide(L)'
;MTHAYRCPNCKTNRSRFNLIEQHATPVKMDPQTGETINAYTDENVEVFHQLYKGPKLKVQCAACGLIEEEQSFIKYAEYNG
;
A
#
# COMPACT_ATOMS: atom_id res chain seq x y z
N MET A 1 9.23 -5.32 16.94
CA MET A 1 10.62 -4.85 16.82
C MET A 1 10.60 -3.53 16.06
N THR A 2 11.51 -2.61 16.36
CA THR A 2 11.62 -1.32 15.65
C THR A 2 12.65 -1.45 14.53
N HIS A 3 12.31 -1.08 13.30
CA HIS A 3 13.21 -1.11 12.15
C HIS A 3 13.56 0.31 11.68
N ALA A 4 14.78 0.49 11.16
CA ALA A 4 15.16 1.73 10.49
C ALA A 4 14.58 1.76 9.07
N TYR A 5 14.19 2.94 8.60
CA TYR A 5 13.71 3.14 7.23
C TYR A 5 14.66 4.04 6.44
N ARG A 6 14.78 3.74 5.15
CA ARG A 6 15.42 4.61 4.17
C ARG A 6 14.56 4.58 2.91
N CYS A 7 14.15 5.76 2.42
CA CYS A 7 13.31 5.81 1.23
C CYS A 7 14.10 5.34 -0.01
N PRO A 8 13.62 4.31 -0.76
CA PRO A 8 14.31 3.82 -1.95
C PRO A 8 14.30 4.84 -3.10
N ASN A 9 13.26 5.67 -3.19
CA ASN A 9 13.18 6.73 -4.20
C ASN A 9 14.11 7.93 -3.88
N CYS A 10 14.02 8.53 -2.68
CA CYS A 10 14.92 9.64 -2.30
C CYS A 10 16.37 9.22 -2.13
N LYS A 11 16.61 7.97 -1.72
CA LYS A 11 17.90 7.43 -1.28
C LYS A 11 18.52 8.08 -0.03
N THR A 12 18.03 9.23 0.41
CA THR A 12 18.60 10.01 1.52
C THR A 12 17.66 10.17 2.72
N ASN A 13 16.35 10.22 2.51
CA ASN A 13 15.39 10.36 3.61
C ASN A 13 15.39 9.13 4.52
N ARG A 14 15.61 9.34 5.82
CA ARG A 14 15.65 8.33 6.88
C ARG A 14 14.77 8.65 8.10
N SER A 15 14.05 9.77 8.08
CA SER A 15 13.37 10.28 9.29
C SER A 15 11.93 10.71 9.09
N ARG A 16 11.51 11.04 7.87
CA ARG A 16 10.16 11.59 7.62
C ARG A 16 9.31 10.59 6.87
N PHE A 17 8.44 9.88 7.59
CA PHE A 17 7.53 8.88 7.03
C PHE A 17 6.16 8.99 7.68
N ASN A 18 5.11 8.66 6.91
CA ASN A 18 3.76 8.43 7.44
C ASN A 18 3.47 6.93 7.37
N LEU A 19 2.83 6.40 8.41
CA LEU A 19 2.27 5.04 8.41
C LEU A 19 0.80 5.14 8.02
N ILE A 20 0.37 4.32 7.06
CA ILE A 20 -0.97 4.36 6.48
C ILE A 20 -1.63 3.01 6.73
N GLU A 21 -2.65 3.01 7.57
CA GLU A 21 -3.57 1.87 7.71
C GLU A 21 -4.52 1.83 6.51
N GLN A 22 -4.56 0.69 5.83
CA GLN A 22 -5.36 0.51 4.63
C GLN A 22 -6.69 -0.14 4.95
N HIS A 23 -7.78 0.52 4.53
CA HIS A 23 -9.13 -0.01 4.52
C HIS A 23 -9.58 -0.18 3.07
N ALA A 24 -9.35 -1.37 2.50
CA ALA A 24 -9.75 -1.66 1.12
C ALA A 24 -11.25 -1.98 1.05
N THR A 25 -11.97 -1.33 0.12
CA THR A 25 -13.36 -1.65 -0.19
C THR A 25 -13.41 -2.32 -1.56
N PRO A 26 -13.63 -3.65 -1.63
CA PRO A 26 -13.70 -4.36 -2.90
C PRO A 26 -14.98 -3.99 -3.66
N VAL A 27 -14.82 -3.47 -4.87
CA VAL A 27 -15.94 -3.03 -5.73
C VAL A 27 -15.74 -3.50 -7.16
N LYS A 28 -16.84 -3.69 -7.89
CA LYS A 28 -16.88 -3.85 -9.34
C LYS A 28 -17.53 -2.63 -9.93
N MET A 29 -16.84 -2.01 -10.89
CA MET A 29 -17.30 -0.81 -11.58
C MET A 29 -17.63 -1.11 -13.04
N ASP A 30 -18.52 -0.30 -13.60
CA ASP A 30 -18.80 -0.28 -15.02
C ASP A 30 -17.61 0.35 -15.77
N PRO A 31 -17.07 -0.31 -16.81
CA PRO A 31 -15.89 0.18 -17.51
C PRO A 31 -16.14 1.39 -18.42
N GLN A 32 -17.39 1.70 -18.77
CA GLN A 32 -17.76 2.84 -19.61
C GLN A 32 -18.12 4.07 -18.79
N THR A 33 -18.85 3.88 -17.68
CA THR A 33 -19.37 4.99 -16.86
C THR A 33 -18.58 5.24 -15.58
N GLY A 34 -17.86 4.23 -15.07
CA GLY A 34 -17.21 4.27 -13.77
C GLY A 34 -18.15 4.09 -12.58
N GLU A 35 -19.43 3.81 -12.81
CA GLU A 35 -20.40 3.58 -11.74
C GLU A 35 -20.11 2.26 -11.01
N THR A 36 -20.35 2.23 -9.69
CA THR A 36 -20.21 0.98 -8.93
C THR A 36 -21.41 0.07 -9.21
N ILE A 37 -21.16 -1.05 -9.88
CA ILE A 37 -22.17 -2.08 -10.19
C ILE A 37 -22.38 -2.99 -8.98
N ASN A 38 -21.31 -3.32 -8.25
CA ASN A 38 -21.38 -4.22 -7.10
C ASN A 38 -20.32 -3.85 -6.05
N ALA A 39 -20.66 -4.04 -4.77
CA ALA A 39 -19.76 -3.91 -3.64
C ALA A 39 -19.70 -5.25 -2.91
N TYR A 40 -18.50 -5.78 -2.72
CA TYR A 40 -18.32 -7.12 -2.16
C TYR A 40 -18.07 -7.05 -0.65
N THR A 41 -18.50 -8.11 0.03
CA THR A 41 -18.08 -8.45 1.38
C THR A 41 -17.36 -9.81 1.34
N ASP A 42 -16.62 -10.15 2.39
CA ASP A 42 -15.83 -11.39 2.46
C ASP A 42 -16.68 -12.68 2.27
N GLU A 43 -18.00 -12.59 2.37
CA GLU A 43 -18.93 -13.71 2.37
C GLU A 43 -19.56 -13.98 0.98
N ASN A 44 -19.58 -13.00 0.08
CA ASN A 44 -20.26 -13.10 -1.22
C ASN A 44 -19.41 -12.50 -2.34
N VAL A 45 -18.31 -13.18 -2.66
CA VAL A 45 -17.38 -12.78 -3.72
C VAL A 45 -17.65 -13.59 -4.98
N GLU A 46 -17.89 -12.92 -6.12
CA GLU A 46 -17.99 -13.59 -7.42
C GLU A 46 -16.70 -14.37 -7.72
N VAL A 47 -16.80 -15.52 -8.41
CA VAL A 47 -15.66 -16.44 -8.67
C VAL A 47 -14.43 -15.76 -9.27
N PHE A 48 -14.62 -14.73 -10.09
CA PHE A 48 -13.54 -14.00 -10.77
C PHE A 48 -13.10 -12.72 -10.05
N HIS A 49 -13.71 -12.37 -8.91
CA HIS A 49 -13.32 -11.20 -8.14
C HIS A 49 -12.18 -11.53 -7.17
N GLN A 50 -11.19 -10.65 -7.08
CA GLN A 50 -10.05 -10.80 -6.18
C GLN A 50 -10.15 -9.80 -5.04
N LEU A 51 -10.34 -10.30 -3.82
CA LEU A 51 -10.24 -9.48 -2.63
C LEU A 51 -8.82 -8.92 -2.46
N TYR A 52 -8.72 -7.78 -1.77
CA TYR A 52 -7.44 -7.17 -1.45
C TYR A 52 -6.59 -8.11 -0.58
N LYS A 53 -5.43 -8.50 -1.11
CA LYS A 53 -4.44 -9.36 -0.41
C LYS A 53 -3.15 -8.62 -0.06
N GLY A 54 -3.11 -7.30 -0.25
CA GLY A 54 -1.95 -6.49 0.09
C GLY A 54 -1.82 -6.26 1.61
N PRO A 55 -0.76 -5.57 2.04
CA PRO A 55 -0.50 -5.37 3.47
C PRO A 55 -1.58 -4.50 4.12
N LYS A 56 -1.82 -4.68 5.41
CA LYS A 56 -2.70 -3.77 6.17
C LYS A 56 -2.09 -2.39 6.38
N LEU A 57 -0.76 -2.30 6.32
CA LEU A 57 0.01 -1.10 6.55
C LEU A 57 0.84 -0.78 5.31
N LYS A 58 0.82 0.49 4.88
CA LYS A 58 1.81 1.04 3.95
C LYS A 58 2.61 2.16 4.61
N VAL A 59 3.76 2.44 4.03
CA VAL A 59 4.63 3.53 4.45
C VAL A 59 4.71 4.55 3.33
N GLN A 60 4.48 5.81 3.64
CA GLN A 60 4.73 6.93 2.74
C GLN A 60 6.01 7.66 3.14
N CYS A 61 6.88 7.94 2.17
CA CYS A 61 7.94 8.93 2.32
C CYS A 61 7.34 10.33 2.33
N ALA A 62 7.38 11.04 3.47
CA ALA A 62 6.84 12.40 3.55
C ALA A 62 7.69 13.46 2.82
N ALA A 63 8.86 13.07 2.27
CA ALA A 63 9.71 13.96 1.48
C ALA A 63 9.40 13.91 -0.03
N CYS A 64 9.09 12.73 -0.59
CA CYS A 64 8.84 12.59 -2.04
C CYS A 64 7.48 11.97 -2.40
N GLY A 65 6.70 11.56 -1.41
CA GLY A 65 5.37 11.00 -1.62
C GLY A 65 5.34 9.51 -2.02
N LEU A 66 6.47 8.81 -2.16
CA LEU A 66 6.46 7.37 -2.44
C LEU A 66 5.68 6.61 -1.36
N ILE A 67 4.65 5.87 -1.77
CA ILE A 67 3.87 4.97 -0.90
C ILE A 67 4.18 3.53 -1.30
N GLU A 68 4.73 2.74 -0.39
CA GLU A 68 5.11 1.35 -0.64
C GLU A 68 4.91 0.47 0.59
N GLU A 69 5.12 -0.84 0.42
CA GLU A 69 5.19 -1.77 1.56
C GLU A 69 6.36 -1.41 2.50
N GLU A 70 6.14 -1.58 3.80
CA GLU A 70 7.14 -1.29 4.84
C GLU A 70 8.50 -1.98 4.57
N GLN A 71 8.45 -3.24 4.11
CA GLN A 71 9.64 -4.04 3.86
C GLN A 71 10.59 -3.40 2.84
N SER A 72 10.05 -2.64 1.87
CA SER A 72 10.85 -1.94 0.87
C SER A 72 11.73 -0.86 1.51
N PHE A 73 11.23 -0.15 2.51
CA PHE A 73 11.97 0.87 3.25
C PHE A 73 12.99 0.27 4.22
N ILE A 74 12.64 -0.85 4.84
CA ILE A 74 13.53 -1.60 5.75
C ILE A 74 14.73 -2.16 4.97
N LYS A 75 14.47 -2.93 3.90
CA LYS A 75 15.54 -3.52 3.08
C LYS A 75 16.47 -2.46 2.50
N TYR A 76 15.92 -1.31 2.10
CA TYR A 76 16.74 -0.22 1.58
C TYR A 76 17.57 0.47 2.68
N ALA A 77 17.13 0.45 3.94
CA ALA A 77 17.92 0.93 5.09
C ALA A 77 19.08 0.00 5.42
N GLU A 78 18.89 -1.31 5.23
CA GLU A 78 19.92 -2.35 5.40
C GLU A 78 20.97 -2.32 4.28
N TYR A 79 20.60 -1.80 3.09
CA TYR A 79 21.52 -1.66 1.97
C TYR A 79 22.58 -0.59 2.27
N ASN A 80 23.81 -1.06 2.51
CA ASN A 80 25.02 -0.24 2.62
C ASN A 80 25.49 0.18 1.22
N GLY A 81 24.71 1.05 0.57
CA GLY A 81 25.10 1.81 -0.61
C GLY A 81 25.40 3.25 -0.25
#